data_AF-A0A1G0YG68-F1
#
_entry.id   AF-A0A1G0YG68-F1
#
_cell.length_a   1.000
_cell.length_b   1.000
_cell.length_c   1.000
_cell.angle_alpha   90.00
_cell.angle_beta   90.00
_cell.angle_gamma   90.00
#
_symmetry.space_group_name_H-M   'P 1'
#
loop_
_entity.id
_entity.type
_entity.pdbx_description
1 polymer ?
#
loop_
_entity_poly.entity_id
_entity_poly.type
_entity_poly.pdbx_seq_one_letter_code
_entity_poly.pdbx_strand_id
1 'polypeptide(L)'
;MQKLERQYCIETPNLLQDDEGKNPVNKSHFNLNRPIHLARRDVFFERAVEMLNMPLQELDILLRIKHAEMILSLLKTSESHAFFATRSSASLQEHDFLRFLKLIADNVQSIHAMMQQQSHLEGEEGFLCQFLGATAEQCALPAMHYQRRAEDILQGLWHVLQLAHAPYRSLQKANYETMNDGERERYKKAYDSFRQEVTSRYTMPIQR
;
A
#
# COMPACT_ATOMS: atom_id res chain seq x y z
N MET A 1 27.73 15.28 -58.75
CA MET A 1 27.46 16.69 -58.40
C MET A 1 26.45 17.25 -59.40
N GLN A 2 25.31 17.76 -58.91
CA GLN A 2 24.24 18.58 -59.53
C GLN A 2 22.91 18.08 -58.94
N LYS A 3 22.33 18.73 -57.91
CA LYS A 3 21.56 19.99 -57.82
C LYS A 3 20.09 19.88 -58.29
N LEU A 4 19.25 20.62 -57.55
CA LEU A 4 17.85 21.05 -57.74
C LEU A 4 16.80 20.20 -57.02
N GLU A 5 16.34 20.62 -55.83
CA GLU A 5 15.35 21.70 -55.55
C GLU A 5 13.90 21.27 -55.79
N ARG A 6 13.08 21.23 -54.71
CA ARG A 6 11.87 22.06 -54.58
C ARG A 6 11.18 21.90 -53.22
N GLN A 7 11.16 23.03 -52.52
CA GLN A 7 10.18 23.49 -51.53
C GLN A 7 8.73 23.20 -51.95
N TYR A 8 7.90 22.81 -50.98
CA TYR A 8 6.56 23.37 -50.82
C TYR A 8 6.24 23.53 -49.32
N CYS A 9 6.18 24.79 -48.89
CA CYS A 9 5.46 25.23 -47.72
C CYS A 9 3.96 25.14 -48.00
N ILE A 10 3.17 24.66 -47.03
CA ILE A 10 1.75 24.98 -46.96
C ILE A 10 1.48 25.49 -45.54
N GLU A 11 1.16 26.78 -45.47
CA GLU A 11 0.66 27.48 -44.30
C GLU A 11 -0.84 27.17 -44.09
N THR A 12 -1.19 26.77 -42.86
CA THR A 12 -2.37 27.04 -42.01
C THR A 12 -3.79 27.23 -42.60
N PRO A 13 -4.83 26.83 -41.84
CA PRO A 13 -5.45 27.80 -40.93
C PRO A 13 -5.74 27.27 -39.51
N ASN A 14 -5.50 28.16 -38.55
CA ASN A 14 -6.12 28.17 -37.21
C ASN A 14 -7.64 28.29 -37.36
N LEU A 15 -8.40 27.42 -36.68
CA LEU A 15 -9.80 27.63 -36.34
C LEU A 15 -10.01 27.12 -34.91
N LEU A 16 -10.06 28.08 -34.00
CA LEU A 16 -10.65 27.97 -32.67
C LEU A 16 -12.10 27.53 -32.81
N GLN A 17 -12.53 26.55 -32.00
CA GLN A 17 -13.75 26.65 -31.18
C GLN A 17 -13.87 25.45 -30.24
N ASP A 18 -13.76 25.77 -28.96
CA ASP A 18 -14.67 25.38 -27.88
C ASP A 18 -14.95 23.88 -27.67
N ASP A 19 -14.25 23.32 -26.68
CA ASP A 19 -14.87 22.33 -25.79
C ASP A 19 -14.46 22.60 -24.34
N GLU A 20 -14.89 23.77 -23.84
CA GLU A 20 -15.07 24.03 -22.42
C GLU A 20 -16.23 23.17 -21.90
N GLY A 21 -15.95 21.87 -21.72
CA GLY A 21 -16.92 20.89 -21.24
C GLY A 21 -16.38 19.95 -20.16
N LYS A 22 -15.18 20.20 -19.64
CA LYS A 22 -14.68 19.46 -18.47
C LYS A 22 -15.39 19.98 -17.23
N ASN A 23 -16.52 19.34 -16.94
CA ASN A 23 -17.18 19.31 -15.63
C ASN A 23 -16.10 19.46 -14.54
N PRO A 24 -16.07 20.57 -13.77
CA PRO A 24 -15.09 20.72 -12.71
C PRO A 24 -15.42 19.63 -11.70
N VAL A 25 -14.67 18.52 -11.75
CA VAL A 25 -14.74 17.47 -10.74
C VAL A 25 -14.65 18.21 -9.41
N ASN A 26 -15.76 18.16 -8.68
CA ASN A 26 -16.13 19.14 -7.68
C ASN A 26 -15.11 19.11 -6.53
N LYS A 27 -14.04 19.91 -6.65
CA LYS A 27 -12.92 20.00 -5.69
C LYS A 27 -13.42 20.34 -4.28
N SER A 28 -14.62 20.91 -4.18
CA SER A 28 -15.34 21.20 -2.94
C SER A 28 -15.61 19.95 -2.09
N HIS A 29 -16.00 18.81 -2.70
CA HIS A 29 -16.35 17.61 -1.94
C HIS A 29 -15.14 16.88 -1.34
N PHE A 30 -13.99 16.91 -2.03
CA PHE A 30 -12.77 16.28 -1.53
C PHE A 30 -12.22 17.02 -0.31
N ASN A 31 -12.27 18.36 -0.31
CA ASN A 31 -11.83 19.17 0.82
C ASN A 31 -12.69 18.92 2.08
N LEU A 32 -14.02 18.83 1.95
CA LEU A 32 -14.91 18.60 3.10
C LEU A 32 -14.63 17.28 3.84
N ASN A 33 -14.27 16.24 3.08
CA ASN A 33 -14.00 14.90 3.60
C ASN A 33 -12.51 14.60 3.83
N ARG A 34 -11.61 15.53 3.52
CA ARG A 34 -10.16 15.36 3.70
C ARG A 34 -9.79 14.91 5.13
N PRO A 35 -10.34 15.48 6.22
CA PRO A 35 -10.03 15.02 7.58
C PRO A 35 -10.38 13.54 7.82
N ILE A 36 -11.47 13.06 7.21
CA ILE A 36 -11.92 11.67 7.34
C ILE A 36 -10.96 10.74 6.57
N HIS A 37 -10.54 11.14 5.37
CA HIS A 37 -9.55 10.38 4.60
C HIS A 37 -8.19 10.31 5.29
N LEU A 38 -7.72 11.41 5.88
CA LEU A 38 -6.50 11.43 6.68
C LEU A 38 -6.61 10.49 7.89
N ALA A 39 -7.73 10.55 8.62
CA ALA A 39 -7.96 9.66 9.77
C ALA A 39 -7.92 8.17 9.36
N ARG A 40 -8.60 7.80 8.26
CA ARG A 40 -8.55 6.42 7.74
C ARG A 40 -7.16 6.00 7.31
N ARG A 41 -6.46 6.85 6.55
CA ARG A 41 -5.08 6.59 6.14
C ARG A 41 -4.22 6.23 7.33
N ASP A 42 -4.29 7.06 8.39
CA ASP A 42 -3.46 6.94 9.58
C ASP A 42 -3.80 5.67 10.35
N VAL A 43 -5.07 5.42 10.67
CA VAL A 43 -5.50 4.23 11.41
C VAL A 43 -5.10 2.93 10.72
N PHE A 44 -5.35 2.82 9.41
CA PHE A 44 -5.06 1.61 8.67
C PHE A 44 -3.55 1.39 8.49
N PHE A 45 -2.78 2.45 8.30
CA PHE A 45 -1.32 2.36 8.26
C PHE A 45 -0.75 1.92 9.61
N GLU A 46 -1.17 2.57 10.70
CA GLU A 46 -0.69 2.23 12.05
C GLU A 46 -1.03 0.78 12.41
N ARG A 47 -2.24 0.31 12.08
CA ARG A 47 -2.58 -1.10 12.30
C ARG A 47 -1.71 -2.04 11.47
N ALA A 48 -1.44 -1.72 10.20
CA ALA A 48 -0.57 -2.53 9.38
C ALA A 48 0.84 -2.63 9.98
N VAL A 49 1.37 -1.52 10.49
CA VAL A 49 2.68 -1.47 11.18
C VAL A 49 2.67 -2.30 12.46
N GLU A 50 1.60 -2.23 13.27
CA GLU A 50 1.46 -3.08 14.45
C GLU A 50 1.48 -4.57 14.10
N MET A 51 0.74 -4.97 13.07
CA MET A 51 0.70 -6.35 12.60
C MET A 51 2.04 -6.82 12.03
N LEU A 52 2.77 -5.94 11.33
CA LEU A 52 4.13 -6.24 10.85
C LEU A 52 5.13 -6.49 11.98
N ASN A 53 4.92 -5.90 13.16
CA ASN A 53 5.77 -6.12 14.33
C ASN A 53 5.40 -7.37 15.15
N MET A 54 4.37 -8.13 14.76
CA MET A 54 4.01 -9.37 15.45
C MET A 54 5.02 -10.48 15.14
N PRO A 55 5.49 -11.26 16.14
CA PRO A 55 6.30 -12.44 15.91
C PRO A 55 5.54 -13.47 15.05
N LEU A 56 6.18 -13.97 13.99
CA LEU A 56 5.58 -14.96 13.07
C LEU A 56 6.14 -16.37 13.27
N GLN A 57 7.20 -16.53 14.08
CA GLN A 57 7.96 -17.77 14.21
C GLN A 57 7.10 -18.94 14.69
N GLU A 58 6.11 -18.66 15.54
CA GLU A 58 5.22 -19.67 16.11
C GLU A 58 3.99 -19.97 15.24
N LEU A 59 3.78 -19.22 14.15
CA LEU A 59 2.65 -19.42 13.25
C LEU A 59 2.97 -20.46 12.18
N ASP A 60 2.01 -21.33 11.90
CA ASP A 60 1.96 -22.16 10.70
C ASP A 60 1.97 -21.30 9.41
N ILE A 61 2.47 -21.85 8.30
CA ILE A 61 2.57 -21.17 7.01
C ILE A 61 1.22 -20.63 6.52
N LEU A 62 0.10 -21.34 6.71
CA LEU A 62 -1.22 -20.85 6.29
C LEU A 62 -1.65 -19.64 7.12
N LEU A 63 -1.36 -19.64 8.42
CA LEU A 63 -1.59 -18.47 9.28
C LEU A 63 -0.69 -17.29 8.90
N ARG A 64 0.57 -17.53 8.54
CA ARG A 64 1.48 -16.49 8.03
C ARG A 64 0.97 -15.87 6.74
N ILE A 65 0.48 -16.69 5.80
CA ILE A 65 -0.14 -16.22 4.55
C ILE A 65 -1.34 -15.32 4.86
N LYS A 66 -2.27 -15.79 5.69
CA LYS A 66 -3.45 -15.02 6.10
C LYS A 66 -3.07 -13.70 6.81
N HIS A 67 -2.02 -13.73 7.62
CA HIS A 67 -1.48 -12.52 8.26
C HIS A 67 -0.98 -11.50 7.25
N ALA A 68 -0.20 -11.95 6.26
CA ALA A 68 0.29 -11.09 5.18
C ALA A 68 -0.86 -10.51 4.33
N GLU A 69 -1.91 -11.28 4.06
CA GLU A 69 -3.12 -10.80 3.35
C GLU A 69 -3.84 -9.69 4.12
N MET A 70 -3.95 -9.84 5.44
CA MET A 70 -4.55 -8.82 6.29
C MET A 70 -3.74 -7.53 6.30
N ILE A 71 -2.41 -7.62 6.42
CA ILE A 71 -1.51 -6.45 6.34
C ILE A 71 -1.68 -5.78 4.97
N LEU A 72 -1.70 -6.54 3.88
CA LEU A 72 -1.87 -6.01 2.54
C LEU A 72 -3.22 -5.29 2.36
N SER A 73 -4.31 -5.85 2.90
CA SER A 73 -5.64 -5.23 2.91
C SER A 73 -5.62 -3.88 3.63
N LEU A 74 -4.95 -3.80 4.79
CA LEU A 74 -4.79 -2.57 5.55
C LEU A 74 -4.01 -1.52 4.76
N LEU A 75 -2.86 -1.90 4.18
CA LEU A 75 -2.02 -1.02 3.40
C LEU A 75 -2.72 -0.47 2.16
N LYS A 76 -3.43 -1.31 1.40
CA LYS A 76 -4.22 -0.88 0.23
C LYS A 76 -5.34 0.10 0.61
N THR A 77 -5.98 -0.11 1.76
CA THR A 77 -7.00 0.80 2.27
C THR A 77 -6.39 2.15 2.68
N SER A 78 -5.24 2.12 3.36
CA SER A 78 -4.49 3.32 3.72
C SER A 78 -4.05 4.09 2.47
N GLU A 79 -3.51 3.40 1.46
CA GLU A 79 -3.10 3.97 0.17
C GLU A 79 -4.26 4.67 -0.54
N SER A 80 -5.43 4.01 -0.64
CA SER A 80 -6.62 4.60 -1.26
C SER A 80 -7.03 5.91 -0.58
N HIS A 81 -7.01 5.93 0.76
CA HIS A 81 -7.36 7.13 1.52
C HIS A 81 -6.26 8.21 1.51
N ALA A 82 -4.99 7.82 1.43
CA ALA A 82 -3.89 8.76 1.14
C ALA A 82 -4.09 9.40 -0.24
N PHE A 83 -4.44 8.62 -1.26
CA PHE A 83 -4.73 9.13 -2.59
C PHE A 83 -5.87 10.16 -2.56
N PHE A 84 -7.01 9.85 -1.93
CA PHE A 84 -8.12 10.81 -1.82
C PHE A 84 -7.73 12.07 -1.05
N ALA A 85 -6.97 11.93 0.04
CA ALA A 85 -6.43 13.08 0.76
C ALA A 85 -5.55 13.93 -0.15
N THR A 86 -4.67 13.33 -0.96
CA THR A 86 -3.76 14.08 -1.85
C THR A 86 -4.47 14.85 -2.98
N ARG A 87 -5.76 14.56 -3.25
CA ARG A 87 -6.58 15.35 -4.19
C ARG A 87 -7.01 16.71 -3.64
N SER A 88 -6.76 16.96 -2.35
CA SER A 88 -7.16 18.15 -1.60
C SER A 88 -5.92 18.82 -1.02
N SER A 89 -5.53 19.98 -1.57
CA SER A 89 -4.43 20.86 -1.07
C SER A 89 -3.27 20.11 -0.40
N ALA A 90 -2.64 19.19 -1.13
CA ALA A 90 -1.68 18.27 -0.56
C ALA A 90 -0.25 18.83 -0.54
N SER A 91 0.49 18.54 0.52
CA SER A 91 1.93 18.83 0.57
C SER A 91 2.74 17.82 -0.24
N LEU A 92 3.97 18.17 -0.61
CA LEU A 92 4.92 17.23 -1.23
C LEU A 92 5.13 15.97 -0.37
N GLN A 93 5.18 16.15 0.95
CA GLN A 93 5.36 15.06 1.91
C GLN A 93 4.20 14.05 1.88
N GLU A 94 2.98 14.49 1.57
CA GLU A 94 1.84 13.56 1.39
C GLU A 94 1.97 12.71 0.13
N HIS A 95 2.49 13.29 -0.95
CA HIS A 95 2.80 12.53 -2.16
C HIS A 95 3.93 11.53 -1.92
N ASP A 96 4.96 11.91 -1.16
CA ASP A 96 6.03 11.01 -0.74
C ASP A 96 5.50 9.87 0.13
N PHE A 97 4.62 10.18 1.07
CA PHE A 97 4.00 9.16 1.91
C PHE A 97 3.09 8.22 1.10
N LEU A 98 2.35 8.71 0.10
CA LEU A 98 1.60 7.84 -0.80
C LEU A 98 2.51 6.89 -1.59
N ARG A 99 3.66 7.38 -2.08
CA ARG A 99 4.66 6.52 -2.74
C ARG A 99 5.25 5.51 -1.78
N PHE A 100 5.51 5.91 -0.54
CA PHE A 100 5.98 5.03 0.52
C PHE A 100 4.97 3.93 0.83
N LEU A 101 3.68 4.24 0.95
CA LEU A 101 2.61 3.25 1.17
C LEU A 101 2.57 2.18 0.07
N LYS A 102 2.74 2.58 -1.20
CA LYS A 102 2.84 1.65 -2.34
C LYS A 102 4.05 0.74 -2.20
N LEU A 103 5.22 1.32 -1.92
CA LEU A 103 6.46 0.56 -1.77
C LEU A 103 6.35 -0.50 -0.67
N ILE A 104 5.81 -0.16 0.50
CA ILE A 104 5.65 -1.15 1.58
C ILE A 104 4.58 -2.20 1.23
N ALA A 105 3.51 -1.82 0.53
CA ALA A 105 2.51 -2.77 0.04
C ALA A 105 3.10 -3.78 -0.95
N ASP A 106 3.97 -3.34 -1.86
CA ASP A 106 4.67 -4.21 -2.82
C ASP A 106 5.62 -5.18 -2.11
N ASN A 107 6.30 -4.73 -1.05
CA ASN A 107 7.15 -5.60 -0.21
C ASN A 107 6.31 -6.66 0.51
N VAL A 108 5.18 -6.28 1.11
CA VAL A 108 4.26 -7.23 1.77
C VAL A 108 3.65 -8.20 0.76
N GLN A 109 3.30 -7.74 -0.44
CA GLN A 109 2.82 -8.59 -1.53
C GLN A 109 3.89 -9.61 -1.96
N SER A 110 5.16 -9.21 -1.96
CA SER A 110 6.29 -10.11 -2.27
C SER A 110 6.46 -11.16 -1.17
N ILE A 111 6.40 -10.75 0.11
CA ILE A 111 6.42 -11.68 1.26
C ILE A 111 5.28 -12.70 1.15
N HIS A 112 4.06 -12.24 0.88
CA HIS A 112 2.88 -13.09 0.69
C HIS A 112 3.09 -14.10 -0.44
N ALA A 113 3.59 -13.67 -1.60
CA ALA A 113 3.87 -14.55 -2.72
C ALA A 113 4.93 -15.62 -2.38
N MET A 114 6.00 -15.26 -1.66
CA MET A 114 7.02 -16.22 -1.21
C MET A 114 6.41 -17.26 -0.26
N MET A 115 5.56 -16.84 0.69
CA MET A 115 4.89 -17.75 1.62
C MET A 115 3.91 -18.69 0.90
N GLN A 116 3.17 -18.20 -0.10
CA GLN A 116 2.31 -19.05 -0.93
C GLN A 116 3.13 -20.09 -1.70
N GLN A 117 4.24 -19.67 -2.30
CA GLN A 117 5.14 -20.58 -3.04
C GLN A 117 5.75 -21.64 -2.11
N GLN A 118 6.16 -21.27 -0.90
CA GLN A 118 6.56 -22.21 0.15
C GLN A 118 5.43 -23.21 0.42
N SER A 119 4.20 -22.76 0.69
CA SER A 119 3.06 -23.64 0.99
C SER A 119 2.66 -24.57 -0.15
N HIS A 120 2.94 -24.22 -1.41
CA HIS A 120 2.66 -25.09 -2.55
C HIS A 120 3.68 -26.22 -2.71
N LEU A 121 4.85 -26.07 -2.10
CA LEU A 121 5.91 -27.08 -2.04
C LEU A 121 5.88 -27.88 -0.74
N GLU A 122 5.49 -27.24 0.37
CA GLU A 122 5.35 -27.84 1.68
C GLU A 122 3.91 -28.29 1.92
N GLY A 123 3.67 -29.60 1.92
CA GLY A 123 2.38 -30.18 2.27
C GLY A 123 2.24 -31.61 1.77
N GLU A 124 1.39 -32.40 2.44
CA GLU A 124 1.08 -33.78 2.04
C GLU A 124 0.46 -33.84 0.62
N GLU A 125 -0.16 -32.74 0.18
CA GLU A 125 -0.72 -32.55 -1.17
C GLU A 125 -0.06 -31.38 -1.92
N GLY A 126 1.25 -31.14 -1.74
CA GLY A 126 1.96 -30.05 -2.44
C GLY A 126 1.81 -30.16 -3.97
N PHE A 127 0.80 -29.49 -4.54
CA PHE A 127 0.39 -29.69 -5.92
C PHE A 127 1.55 -29.41 -6.89
N LEU A 128 2.41 -28.45 -6.53
CA LEU A 128 3.54 -28.07 -7.36
C LEU A 128 4.59 -29.18 -7.38
N CYS A 129 4.83 -29.84 -6.25
CA CYS A 129 5.74 -30.99 -6.18
C CYS A 129 5.22 -32.16 -7.02
N GLN A 130 3.91 -32.45 -6.92
CA GLN A 130 3.24 -33.48 -7.73
C GLN A 130 3.26 -33.15 -9.22
N PHE A 131 2.95 -31.91 -9.59
CA PHE A 131 2.94 -31.43 -10.97
C PHE A 131 4.33 -31.52 -11.62
N LEU A 132 5.38 -31.22 -10.85
CA LEU A 132 6.77 -31.29 -11.32
C LEU A 132 7.31 -32.73 -11.34
N GLY A 133 6.59 -33.71 -10.79
CA GLY A 133 7.07 -35.09 -10.65
C GLY A 133 8.32 -35.19 -9.76
N ALA A 134 8.47 -34.26 -8.81
CA ALA A 134 9.63 -34.17 -7.93
C ALA A 134 9.42 -34.93 -6.63
N THR A 135 10.50 -35.39 -5.99
CA THR A 135 10.44 -35.99 -4.65
C THR A 135 10.33 -34.90 -3.58
N ALA A 136 9.87 -35.28 -2.38
CA ALA A 136 9.78 -34.35 -1.24
C ALA A 136 11.13 -33.69 -0.93
N GLU A 137 12.24 -34.44 -1.03
CA GLU A 137 13.60 -33.94 -0.82
C GLU A 137 14.00 -32.89 -1.87
N GLN A 138 13.58 -33.08 -3.12
CA GLN A 138 13.82 -32.12 -4.21
C GLN A 138 13.02 -30.82 -4.02
N CYS A 139 11.84 -30.90 -3.43
CA CYS A 139 10.96 -29.76 -3.15
C CYS A 139 11.32 -29.01 -1.85
N ALA A 140 11.96 -29.68 -0.89
CA ALA A 140 12.33 -29.11 0.40
C ALA A 140 13.31 -27.93 0.27
N LEU A 141 14.36 -28.06 -0.55
CA LEU A 141 15.37 -26.99 -0.70
C LEU A 141 14.77 -25.70 -1.33
N PRO A 142 13.98 -25.76 -2.42
CA PRO A 142 13.26 -24.59 -2.93
C PRO A 142 12.29 -23.96 -1.91
N ALA A 143 11.57 -24.76 -1.12
CA ALA A 143 10.68 -24.25 -0.09
C ALA A 143 11.44 -23.43 0.98
N MET A 144 12.57 -23.95 1.45
CA MET A 144 13.48 -23.23 2.35
C MET A 144 14.00 -21.93 1.72
N HIS A 145 14.27 -21.91 0.42
CA HIS A 145 14.67 -20.68 -0.28
C HIS A 145 13.56 -19.62 -0.26
N TYR A 146 12.30 -20.01 -0.50
CA TYR A 146 11.18 -19.07 -0.41
C TYR A 146 10.99 -18.54 1.00
N GLN A 147 11.06 -19.40 2.02
CA GLN A 147 11.00 -18.98 3.41
C GLN A 147 12.08 -17.93 3.72
N ARG A 148 13.34 -18.22 3.38
CA ARG A 148 14.45 -17.30 3.65
C ARG A 148 14.26 -15.96 2.94
N ARG A 149 13.77 -15.95 1.69
CA ARG A 149 13.50 -14.71 0.96
C ARG A 149 12.38 -13.90 1.61
N ALA A 150 11.32 -14.55 2.09
CA ALA A 150 10.26 -13.88 2.82
C ALA A 150 10.81 -13.20 4.10
N GLU A 151 11.66 -13.90 4.84
CA GLU A 151 12.31 -13.39 6.06
C GLU A 151 13.25 -12.22 5.77
N ASP A 152 14.10 -12.33 4.74
CA ASP A 152 15.01 -11.24 4.32
C ASP A 152 14.24 -9.96 3.95
N ILE A 153 13.13 -10.09 3.20
CA ILE A 153 12.29 -8.95 2.82
C ILE A 153 11.62 -8.34 4.06
N LEU A 154 11.11 -9.17 4.97
CA LEU A 154 10.46 -8.70 6.20
C LEU A 154 11.45 -7.92 7.09
N GLN A 155 12.68 -8.40 7.24
CA GLN A 155 13.73 -7.70 7.98
C GLN A 155 14.07 -6.35 7.34
N GLY A 156 14.22 -6.31 6.02
CA GLY A 156 14.42 -5.07 5.28
C GLY A 156 13.28 -4.08 5.47
N LEU A 157 12.03 -4.57 5.43
CA LEU A 157 10.83 -3.78 5.66
C LEU A 157 10.79 -3.18 7.07
N TRP A 158 11.17 -3.94 8.10
CA TRP A 158 11.27 -3.39 9.46
C TRP A 158 12.26 -2.24 9.57
N HIS A 159 13.43 -2.35 8.93
CA HIS A 159 14.40 -1.27 8.94
C HIS A 159 13.85 0.01 8.27
N VAL A 160 13.20 -0.16 7.12
CA VAL A 160 12.54 0.94 6.40
C VAL A 160 11.43 1.59 7.25
N LEU A 161 10.62 0.79 7.96
CA LEU A 161 9.58 1.30 8.85
C LEU A 161 10.13 2.07 10.05
N GLN A 162 11.25 1.64 10.62
CA GLN A 162 11.93 2.37 11.69
C GLN A 162 12.37 3.76 11.23
N LEU A 163 12.96 3.84 10.04
CA LEU A 163 13.36 5.12 9.43
C LEU A 163 12.16 6.02 9.09
N ALA A 164 11.04 5.42 8.71
CA ALA A 164 9.82 6.14 8.34
C ALA A 164 9.02 6.70 9.55
N HIS A 165 9.30 6.25 10.77
CA HIS A 165 8.51 6.62 11.96
C HIS A 165 8.48 8.13 12.20
N ALA A 166 9.64 8.79 12.27
CA ALA A 166 9.73 10.22 12.54
C ALA A 166 9.16 11.09 11.39
N PRO A 167 9.45 10.82 10.10
CA PRO A 167 8.81 11.50 8.99
C PRO A 167 7.27 11.35 9.00
N TYR A 168 6.75 10.14 9.27
CA TYR A 168 5.32 9.90 9.36
C TYR A 168 4.65 10.73 10.47
N ARG A 169 5.22 10.72 11.69
CA ARG A 169 4.69 11.52 12.82
C ARG A 169 4.72 13.02 12.53
N SER A 170 5.78 13.49 11.88
CA SER A 170 5.90 14.88 11.45
C SER A 170 4.82 15.24 10.43
N LEU A 171 4.56 14.37 9.45
CA LEU A 171 3.50 14.54 8.46
C LEU A 171 2.11 14.55 9.10
N GLN A 172 1.83 13.63 10.04
CA GLN A 172 0.56 13.58 10.75
C GLN A 172 0.32 14.88 11.52
N LYS A 173 1.33 15.37 12.25
CA LYS A 173 1.28 16.63 12.97
C LYS A 173 1.04 17.82 12.03
N ALA A 174 1.81 17.93 10.95
CA ALA A 174 1.67 19.01 9.97
C ALA A 174 0.26 19.04 9.35
N ASN A 175 -0.28 17.87 8.98
CA ASN A 175 -1.66 17.78 8.48
C ASN A 175 -2.67 18.27 9.53
N TYR A 176 -2.52 17.86 10.79
CA TYR A 176 -3.42 18.26 11.87
C TYR A 176 -3.37 19.77 12.18
N GLU A 177 -2.18 20.38 12.12
CA GLU A 177 -1.99 21.80 12.38
C GLU A 177 -2.67 22.68 11.30
N THR A 178 -2.71 22.22 10.05
CA THR A 178 -3.39 22.93 8.95
C THR A 178 -4.93 22.89 9.03
N MET A 179 -5.50 22.00 9.85
CA MET A 179 -6.95 21.87 10.01
C MET A 179 -7.52 22.99 10.90
N ASN A 180 -8.72 23.47 10.56
CA ASN A 180 -9.52 24.26 11.49
C ASN A 180 -10.17 23.38 12.58
N ASP A 181 -10.78 23.98 13.60
CA ASP A 181 -11.31 23.24 14.75
C ASP A 181 -12.41 22.24 14.38
N GLY A 182 -13.29 22.59 13.44
CA GLY A 182 -14.33 21.67 12.96
C GLY A 182 -13.75 20.48 12.18
N GLU A 183 -12.67 20.69 11.43
CA GLU A 183 -11.94 19.61 10.75
C GLU A 183 -11.21 18.71 11.73
N ARG A 184 -10.56 19.28 12.76
CA ARG A 184 -9.90 18.53 13.84
C ARG A 184 -10.87 17.65 14.60
N GLU A 185 -12.07 18.15 14.89
CA GLU A 185 -13.12 17.37 15.54
C GLU A 185 -13.58 16.20 14.66
N ARG A 186 -13.79 16.44 13.35
CA ARG A 186 -14.14 15.37 12.40
C ARG A 186 -13.02 14.33 12.25
N TYR A 187 -11.77 14.76 12.15
CA TYR A 187 -10.60 13.87 12.11
C TYR A 187 -10.57 12.99 13.36
N LYS A 188 -10.68 13.57 14.55
CA LYS A 188 -10.58 12.83 15.81
C LYS A 188 -11.71 11.80 15.95
N LYS A 189 -12.97 12.21 15.74
CA LYS A 189 -14.12 11.29 15.80
C LYS A 189 -13.98 10.15 14.79
N ALA A 190 -13.54 10.45 13.58
CA ALA A 190 -13.29 9.45 12.55
C ALA A 190 -12.16 8.49 12.95
N TYR A 191 -11.04 9.03 13.42
CA TYR A 191 -9.87 8.27 13.86
C TYR A 191 -10.24 7.30 14.98
N ASP A 192 -10.89 7.78 16.04
CA ASP A 192 -11.28 6.96 17.19
C ASP A 192 -12.24 5.83 16.77
N SER A 193 -13.23 6.15 15.92
CA SER A 193 -14.20 5.18 15.39
C SER A 193 -13.52 4.09 14.54
N PHE A 194 -12.72 4.48 13.55
CA PHE A 194 -12.02 3.52 12.69
C PHE A 194 -11.00 2.71 13.48
N ARG A 195 -10.35 3.30 14.49
CA ARG A 195 -9.38 2.59 15.32
C ARG A 195 -10.03 1.44 16.08
N GLN A 196 -11.21 1.66 16.64
CA GLN A 196 -12.00 0.61 17.29
C GLN A 196 -12.41 -0.48 16.29
N GLU A 197 -12.97 -0.08 15.14
CA GLU A 197 -13.40 -1.01 14.08
C GLU A 197 -12.24 -1.89 13.60
N VAL A 198 -11.13 -1.27 13.18
CA VAL A 198 -9.97 -1.94 12.60
C VAL A 198 -9.31 -2.88 13.61
N THR A 199 -9.20 -2.48 14.88
CA THR A 199 -8.65 -3.35 15.92
C THR A 199 -9.51 -4.60 16.11
N SER A 200 -10.84 -4.45 16.12
CA SER A 200 -11.76 -5.58 16.27
C SER A 200 -11.75 -6.53 15.07
N ARG A 201 -11.70 -5.98 13.85
CA ARG A 201 -11.80 -6.74 12.59
C ARG A 201 -10.51 -7.48 12.25
N TYR A 202 -9.35 -6.89 12.56
CA TYR A 202 -8.04 -7.44 12.20
C TYR A 202 -7.33 -8.02 13.42
N THR A 203 -7.99 -8.97 14.09
CA THR A 203 -7.40 -9.76 15.19
C THR A 203 -6.93 -11.10 14.65
N MET A 204 -5.66 -11.46 14.91
CA MET A 204 -5.16 -12.80 14.59
C MET A 204 -5.85 -13.84 15.48
N PRO A 205 -6.25 -15.00 14.95
CA PRO A 205 -6.69 -16.10 15.78
C PRO A 205 -5.50 -16.52 16.67
N ILE A 206 -5.67 -16.41 17.99
CA ILE A 206 -4.72 -16.97 18.95
C ILE A 206 -4.94 -18.49 18.93
N GLN A 207 -3.93 -19.26 18.51
CA GLN A 207 -3.95 -20.71 18.75
C GLN A 207 -3.83 -20.91 20.27
N ARG A 208 -4.85 -21.52 20.87
CA ARG A 208 -4.82 -22.02 22.26
C ARG A 208 -4.42 -23.48 22.25
#